data_AF-A0A1A8IAX6-F1
#
_entry.id   AF-A0A1A8IAX6-F1
#
_cell.length_a   1.000
_cell.length_b   1.000
_cell.length_c   1.000
_cell.angle_alpha   90.00
_cell.angle_beta   90.00
_cell.angle_gamma   90.00
#
_symmetry.space_group_name_H-M   'P 1'
#
loop_
_entity.id
_entity.type
_entity.pdbx_description
1 polymer ?
#
loop_
_entity_poly.entity_id
_entity_poly.type
_entity_poly.pdbx_seq_one_letter_code
_entity_poly.pdbx_strand_id
1 'polypeptide(L)' 'IGFLLTVPRLPSMVEKEDFEMEGLEFMFLSEDRLHYRSQRTRELDNLLGDLHCDIRDMETAVMTQLQ' A
#
# COMPACT_ATOMS: atom_id res chain seq x y z
N ILE A 1 -6.79 0.42 1.62
CA ILE A 1 -6.06 0.34 0.32
C ILE A 1 -4.55 0.38 0.54
N GLY A 2 -4.08 0.97 1.65
CA GLY A 2 -2.68 0.89 2.04
C GLY A 2 -1.75 1.62 1.10
N PHE A 3 -0.45 1.34 1.20
CA PHE A 3 0.55 1.98 0.35
C PHE A 3 0.72 1.23 -0.98
N LEU A 4 0.59 1.97 -2.07
CA LEU A 4 0.79 1.51 -3.44
C LEU A 4 1.79 2.43 -4.14
N LEU A 5 2.64 1.85 -4.96
CA LEU A 5 3.55 2.57 -5.84
C LEU A 5 2.85 2.82 -7.17
N THR A 6 2.74 4.08 -7.57
CA THR A 6 2.14 4.45 -8.85
C THR A 6 3.25 4.87 -9.81
N VAL A 7 3.37 4.16 -10.93
CA VAL A 7 4.37 4.41 -11.96
C VAL A 7 3.65 4.81 -13.24
N PRO A 8 3.99 5.94 -13.88
CA PRO A 8 3.42 6.28 -15.18
C PRO A 8 3.79 5.21 -16.20
N ARG A 9 2.83 4.78 -17.04
CA ARG A 9 3.12 3.84 -18.12
C ARG A 9 4.14 4.48 -19.07
N LEU A 10 5.31 3.87 -19.19
CA LEU A 10 6.28 4.30 -20.19
C LEU A 10 5.90 3.72 -21.57
N PRO A 11 6.08 4.47 -22.67
CA PRO A 11 5.83 3.97 -24.03
C PRO A 11 6.66 2.73 -24.40
N SER A 12 7.76 2.49 -23.67
CA SER A 12 8.64 1.33 -23.82
C SER A 12 8.17 0.08 -23.07
N MET A 13 7.21 0.18 -22.15
CA MET A 13 6.64 -0.96 -21.43
C MET A 13 5.43 -1.47 -22.22
N VAL A 14 5.66 -2.49 -23.04
CA VAL A 14 4.67 -3.02 -23.99
C VAL A 14 4.34 -4.47 -23.67
N GLU A 15 5.33 -5.23 -23.21
CA GLU A 15 5.22 -6.66 -22.95
C GLU A 15 4.71 -6.93 -21.53
N LYS A 16 4.11 -8.10 -21.31
CA LYS A 16 3.57 -8.48 -20.00
C LYS A 16 4.70 -8.64 -18.97
N GLU A 17 5.85 -9.09 -19.43
CA GLU A 17 7.08 -9.23 -18.67
C GLU A 17 7.65 -7.88 -18.21
N ASP A 18 7.42 -6.78 -18.95
CA ASP A 18 7.84 -5.44 -18.52
C ASP A 18 7.05 -4.94 -17.31
N PHE A 19 5.80 -5.40 -17.17
CA PHE A 19 4.97 -5.09 -16.01
C PHE A 19 5.30 -5.98 -14.80
N GLU A 20 5.93 -7.14 -15.01
CA GLU A 20 6.38 -8.02 -13.95
C GLU A 20 7.80 -7.65 -13.52
N MET A 21 7.90 -6.68 -12.60
CA MET A 21 9.17 -6.29 -12.00
C MET A 21 9.50 -7.19 -10.80
N GLU A 22 10.76 -7.65 -10.73
CA GLU A 22 11.24 -8.47 -9.62
C GLU A 22 11.10 -7.70 -8.29
N GLY A 23 10.26 -8.22 -7.38
CA GLY A 23 9.95 -7.60 -6.08
C GLY A 23 8.77 -6.62 -6.05
N LEU A 24 8.08 -6.41 -7.18
CA LEU A 24 6.88 -5.58 -7.30
C LEU A 24 5.70 -6.41 -7.82
N GLU A 25 4.68 -6.60 -7.00
CA GLU A 25 3.40 -7.18 -7.40
C GLU A 25 2.58 -6.14 -8.16
N PHE A 26 2.28 -6.39 -9.43
CA PHE A 26 1.33 -5.59 -10.18
C PHE A 26 -0.09 -5.73 -9.61
N MET A 27 -0.73 -4.61 -9.30
CA MET A 27 -2.09 -4.59 -8.75
C MET A 27 -3.12 -4.28 -9.82
N PHE A 28 -3.01 -3.12 -10.47
CA PHE A 28 -3.94 -2.69 -11.53
C PHE A 28 -3.38 -1.51 -12.34
N LEU A 29 -3.92 -1.29 -13.53
CA LEU A 29 -3.67 -0.10 -14.35
C LEU A 29 -4.88 0.82 -14.24
N SER A 30 -4.67 2.10 -13.92
CA SER A 30 -5.71 3.13 -13.90
C SER A 30 -5.17 4.43 -14.50
N GLU A 31 -5.94 5.10 -15.38
CA GLU A 31 -5.56 6.39 -15.97
C GLU A 31 -4.13 6.44 -16.56
N ASP A 32 -3.71 5.38 -17.25
CA ASP A 32 -2.35 5.23 -17.80
C ASP A 32 -1.22 5.20 -16.73
N ARG A 33 -1.60 4.89 -15.49
CA ARG A 33 -0.70 4.70 -14.36
C ARG A 33 -0.80 3.27 -13.87
N LEU A 34 0.35 2.63 -13.72
CA LEU A 34 0.48 1.29 -13.19
C LEU A 34 0.58 1.38 -11.67
N HIS A 35 -0.27 0.64 -10.97
CA HIS A 35 -0.25 0.53 -9.52
C HIS A 35 0.42 -0.78 -9.14
N TYR A 36 1.48 -0.68 -8.34
CA TYR A 36 2.29 -1.78 -7.85
C TYR A 36 2.27 -1.84 -6.33
N ARG A 37 2.50 -3.02 -5.81
CA ARG A 37 2.73 -3.28 -4.39
C ARG A 37 4.08 -3.98 -4.25
N SER A 38 5.00 -3.35 -3.56
CA SER A 38 6.25 -3.99 -3.14
C SER A 38 6.08 -4.71 -1.80
N GLN A 39 6.95 -5.71 -1.54
CA GLN A 39 7.13 -6.30 -0.20
C GLN A 39 7.27 -5.21 0.86
N ARG A 40 8.08 -4.18 0.57
CA ARG A 40 8.33 -3.05 1.47
C ARG A 40 7.07 -2.23 1.76
N THR A 41 6.25 -1.93 0.75
CA THR A 41 4.98 -1.21 0.96
C THR A 41 3.96 -2.04 1.73
N ARG A 42 4.00 -3.37 1.61
CA ARG A 42 3.15 -4.29 2.39
C ARG A 42 3.58 -4.33 3.85
N GLU A 43 4.88 -4.42 4.11
CA GLU A 43 5.44 -4.33 5.47
C GLU A 43 5.14 -2.98 6.13
N LEU A 44 5.21 -1.90 5.34
CA LEU A 44 4.90 -0.55 5.82
C LEU A 44 3.41 -0.37 6.15
N ASP A 45 2.52 -0.97 5.35
CA ASP A 45 1.07 -0.96 5.60
C ASP A 45 0.71 -1.77 6.85
N ASN A 46 1.37 -2.92 7.06
CA ASN A 46 1.19 -3.71 8.29
C ASN A 46 1.68 -2.94 9.53
N LEU A 47 2.89 -2.37 9.47
CA LEU A 47 3.44 -1.60 10.59
C LEU A 47 2.55 -0.39 10.92
N LEU A 48 2.08 0.33 9.91
CA LEU A 48 1.20 1.48 10.12
C LEU A 48 -0.22 1.05 10.54
N GLY A 49 -0.71 -0.09 10.03
CA GLY A 49 -2.00 -0.66 10.41
C GLY A 49 -2.03 -1.06 11.88
N ASP A 50 -0.98 -1.72 12.37
CA ASP A 50 -0.83 -2.10 13.77
C ASP A 50 -0.75 -0.86 14.67
N LEU A 51 0.07 0.14 14.29
CA LEU A 51 0.14 1.44 14.97
C LEU A 51 -1.23 2.13 15.05
N HIS A 52 -2.04 2.06 13.99
CA HIS A 52 -3.35 2.70 13.94
C HIS A 52 -4.38 1.97 14.82
N CYS A 53 -4.24 0.65 15.00
CA CYS A 53 -5.06 -0.12 15.93
C CYS A 53 -4.70 0.23 17.38
N ASP A 54 -3.40 0.26 17.72
CA ASP A 54 -2.92 0.60 19.06
C ASP A 54 -3.36 2.00 19.51
N ILE A 55 -3.31 2.98 18.60
CA ILE A 55 -3.77 4.36 18.89
C ILE A 55 -5.27 4.37 19.18
N ARG A 56 -6.09 3.68 18.37
CA ARG A 56 -7.54 3.63 18.55
C ARG A 56 -7.95 2.92 19.84
N ASP A 57 -7.25 1.85 20.20
CA ASP A 57 -7.50 1.14 21.45
C ASP A 57 -7.16 2.02 22.65
N MET A 58 -6.07 2.80 22.56
CA MET A 58 -5.68 3.76 23.59
C MET A 58 -6.68 4.93 23.71
N GLU A 59 -7.14 5.49 22.58
CA GLU A 59 -8.20 6.51 22.54
C GLU A 59 -9.50 6.00 23.16
N THR A 60 -9.88 4.75 22.86
CA THR A 60 -11.08 4.10 23.40
C THR A 60 -10.94 3.86 24.90
N ALA A 61 -9.77 3.43 25.37
CA ALA A 61 -9.49 3.23 26.79
C ALA A 61 -9.57 4.55 27.58
N VAL A 62 -9.02 5.65 27.04
CA VAL A 62 -9.12 6.98 27.65
C VAL A 62 -10.57 7.46 27.69
N MET A 63 -11.34 7.30 26.60
CA MET A 63 -12.76 7.65 26.57
C MET A 63 -13.58 6.85 27.59
N THR A 64 -13.29 5.56 27.75
CA THR A 64 -14.01 4.69 28.70
C THR A 64 -13.69 5.05 30.16
N GLN A 65 -12.50 5.56 30.45
CA GLN A 65 -12.12 6.03 31.79
C GLN A 65 -12.70 7.40 32.17
N LEU A 66 -13.25 8.14 31.21
CA LEU A 66 -13.85 9.46 31.42
C LEU A 66 -15.39 9.44 31.51
N GLN A 67 -16.03 8.27 31.36
CA GLN A 67 -17.47 8.05 31.63
C GLN A 67 -17.72 7.60 33.07
#